data_AF-A0A1Y5E8F6-F1
#
_entry.id   AF-A0A1Y5E8F6-F1
#
_cell.length_a   1.000
_cell.length_b   1.000
_cell.length_c   1.000
_cell.angle_alpha   90.00
_cell.angle_beta   90.00
_cell.angle_gamma   90.00
#
_symmetry.space_group_name_H-M   'P 1'
#
loop_
_entity.id
_entity.type
_entity.pdbx_description
1 polymer ?
#
loop_
_entity_poly.entity_id
_entity_poly.type
_entity_poly.pdbx_seq_one_letter_code
_entity_poly.pdbx_strand_id
1 'polypeptide(L)'
;MLLSSVPNLAQADMKMGVALDMDLSLVAQIDRYNLVLGDSGFAVDYLVKTGKFDNKAPLSWYFAGGGWAGWDDGFGVRAPVGISWYFAKGWDLYGQVQPVADFDDDFKFSVDGAIGVRYSF
;
A
#
# COMPACT_ATOMS: atom_id res chain seq x y z
N MET A 1 23.97 9.87 -27.39
CA MET A 1 22.93 10.00 -26.34
C MET A 1 22.24 8.66 -26.22
N LEU A 2 22.55 7.89 -25.17
CA LEU A 2 21.86 6.63 -24.87
C LEU A 2 20.58 7.00 -24.10
N LEU A 3 19.43 6.93 -24.78
CA LEU A 3 18.12 6.92 -24.14
C LEU A 3 18.01 5.58 -23.39
N SER A 4 18.40 5.57 -22.12
CA SER A 4 18.07 4.49 -21.20
C SER A 4 16.55 4.53 -21.00
N SER A 5 15.83 3.70 -21.76
CA SER A 5 14.44 3.38 -21.48
C SER A 5 14.38 2.77 -20.08
N VAL A 6 13.84 3.53 -19.12
CA VAL A 6 13.42 2.96 -17.85
C VAL A 6 12.36 1.92 -18.22
N PRO A 7 12.59 0.61 -17.98
CA PRO A 7 11.56 -0.38 -18.25
C PRO A 7 10.33 0.02 -17.45
N ASN A 8 9.13 -0.27 -17.96
CA ASN A 8 7.87 0.03 -17.30
C ASN A 8 7.65 -0.89 -16.06
N LEU A 9 8.60 -0.86 -15.12
CA LEU A 9 8.64 -1.58 -13.84
C LEU A 9 7.51 -1.15 -12.90
N ALA A 10 6.81 -0.07 -13.23
CA ALA A 10 5.63 0.39 -12.49
C ALA A 10 4.40 -0.52 -12.66
N GLN A 11 4.52 -1.58 -13.47
CA GLN A 11 3.47 -2.52 -13.79
C GLN A 11 3.97 -3.96 -13.60
N ALA A 12 4.63 -4.24 -12.46
CA ALA A 12 4.78 -5.62 -12.03
C ALA A 12 3.42 -6.13 -11.58
N ASP A 13 3.02 -7.30 -12.07
CA ASP A 13 1.73 -7.92 -11.73
C ASP A 13 1.66 -8.31 -10.25
N MET A 14 2.83 -8.49 -9.61
CA MET A 14 2.94 -8.84 -8.20
C MET A 14 4.13 -8.16 -7.52
N LYS A 15 3.89 -7.64 -6.32
CA LYS A 15 4.90 -7.19 -5.37
C LYS A 15 4.65 -7.85 -4.02
N MET A 16 5.70 -8.15 -3.27
CA MET A 16 5.59 -8.69 -1.91
C MET A 16 6.64 -8.07 -0.99
N GLY A 17 6.36 -8.00 0.31
CA GLY A 17 7.29 -7.40 1.26
C GLY A 17 6.78 -7.38 2.69
N VAL A 18 7.31 -6.43 3.46
CA VAL A 18 6.98 -6.24 4.87
C VAL A 18 6.64 -4.78 5.15
N ALA A 19 5.78 -4.54 6.12
CA ALA A 19 5.36 -3.21 6.51
C ALA A 19 5.08 -3.08 8.01
N LEU A 20 4.95 -1.83 8.44
CA LEU A 20 4.21 -1.43 9.63
C LEU A 20 2.82 -0.98 9.14
N ASP A 21 1.84 -1.89 9.18
CA ASP A 21 0.42 -1.72 8.85
C ASP A 21 -0.30 -2.89 9.49
N MET A 22 -1.26 -2.66 10.38
CA MET A 22 -1.78 -3.71 11.28
C MET A 22 -0.62 -4.36 12.07
N ASP A 23 0.17 -3.53 12.76
CA ASP A 23 1.48 -3.86 13.34
C ASP A 23 2.49 -4.38 12.31
N LEU A 24 3.37 -5.31 12.68
CA LEU A 24 4.32 -5.91 11.74
C LEU A 24 3.56 -6.85 10.80
N SER A 25 3.64 -6.59 9.50
CA SER A 25 2.85 -7.33 8.50
C SER A 25 3.65 -7.80 7.30
N LEU A 26 3.16 -8.90 6.72
CA LEU A 26 3.44 -9.27 5.34
C LEU A 26 2.49 -8.50 4.43
N VAL A 27 3.02 -7.94 3.35
CA VAL A 27 2.23 -7.18 2.38
C VAL A 27 2.43 -7.70 0.97
N ALA A 28 1.37 -7.68 0.18
CA ALA A 28 1.43 -7.96 -1.24
C ALA A 28 0.63 -6.93 -2.02
N GLN A 29 1.11 -6.56 -3.20
CA GLN A 29 0.31 -5.85 -4.20
C GLN A 29 0.17 -6.78 -5.40
N ILE A 30 -1.05 -7.18 -5.75
CA ILE A 30 -1.35 -8.06 -6.87
C ILE A 30 -2.33 -7.33 -7.77
N ASP A 31 -1.92 -6.99 -9.00
CA ASP A 31 -2.66 -6.11 -9.91
C ASP A 31 -3.14 -4.83 -9.20
N ARG A 32 -4.45 -4.71 -8.93
CA ARG A 32 -5.07 -3.57 -8.27
C ARG A 32 -5.40 -3.81 -6.80
N TYR A 33 -4.92 -4.88 -6.18
CA TYR A 33 -5.19 -5.18 -4.78
C TYR A 33 -3.93 -5.06 -3.94
N ASN A 34 -4.00 -4.30 -2.85
CA ASN A 34 -3.05 -4.37 -1.74
C ASN A 34 -3.64 -5.31 -0.68
N LEU A 35 -2.83 -6.27 -0.26
CA LEU A 35 -3.14 -7.23 0.79
C LEU A 35 -2.16 -7.01 1.94
N VAL A 36 -2.68 -7.01 3.17
CA VAL A 36 -1.91 -6.89 4.40
C VAL A 36 -2.31 -8.03 5.32
N LEU A 37 -1.32 -8.78 5.80
CA LEU A 37 -1.47 -9.81 6.83
C LEU A 37 -0.55 -9.44 7.99
N GLY A 38 -1.10 -8.82 9.02
CA GLY A 38 -0.41 -8.31 10.19
C GLY A 38 -0.61 -9.14 11.44
N ASP A 39 0.13 -8.77 12.48
CA ASP A 39 0.05 -9.40 13.80
C ASP A 39 -1.30 -9.12 14.48
N SER A 40 -1.92 -7.96 14.22
CA SER A 40 -3.23 -7.58 14.80
C SER A 40 -4.44 -7.79 13.88
N GLY A 41 -4.23 -8.08 12.59
CA GLY A 41 -5.34 -8.32 11.68
C GLY A 41 -4.93 -8.43 10.21
N PHE A 42 -5.90 -8.30 9.32
CA PHE A 42 -5.65 -8.21 7.89
C PHE A 42 -6.40 -7.05 7.25
N ALA A 43 -5.94 -6.66 6.08
CA ALA A 43 -6.64 -5.70 5.25
C ALA A 43 -6.51 -5.98 3.77
N VAL A 44 -7.51 -5.52 3.02
CA VAL A 44 -7.56 -5.62 1.56
C VAL A 44 -8.02 -4.28 1.01
N ASP A 45 -7.17 -3.67 0.18
CA ASP A 45 -7.48 -2.40 -0.49
C ASP A 45 -7.43 -2.55 -1.99
N TYR A 46 -8.38 -1.90 -2.66
CA TYR A 46 -8.40 -1.78 -4.10
C TYR A 46 -7.81 -0.43 -4.54
N LEU A 47 -6.78 -0.47 -5.39
CA LEU A 47 -6.15 0.69 -6.02
C LEU A 47 -7.11 1.31 -7.03
N VAL A 48 -7.89 2.29 -6.58
CA VAL A 48 -8.86 3.02 -7.39
C VAL A 48 -8.16 3.85 -8.47
N LYS A 49 -7.06 4.52 -8.11
CA LYS A 49 -6.30 5.34 -9.05
C LYS A 49 -4.81 5.32 -8.72
N THR A 50 -3.98 5.29 -9.75
CA THR A 50 -2.54 5.34 -9.63
C THR A 50 -1.98 6.39 -10.59
N GLY A 51 -0.77 6.87 -10.31
CA GLY A 51 -0.06 7.76 -11.21
C GLY A 51 1.43 7.82 -10.90
N LYS A 52 2.17 8.46 -11.81
CA LYS A 52 3.58 8.78 -11.66
C LYS A 52 3.71 10.28 -11.47
N PHE A 53 4.67 10.71 -10.65
CA PHE A 53 5.00 12.13 -10.60
C PHE A 53 5.83 12.50 -11.83
N ASP A 54 5.59 13.71 -12.36
CA ASP A 54 6.41 14.28 -13.44
C ASP A 54 7.67 14.90 -12.84
N ASN A 55 8.59 14.06 -12.38
CA ASN A 55 9.85 14.45 -11.79
C ASN A 55 10.98 13.48 -12.17
N LYS A 56 12.22 13.88 -11.93
CA LYS A 56 13.40 13.05 -12.23
C LYS A 56 13.52 11.81 -11.33
N ALA A 57 12.82 11.79 -10.20
CA ALA A 57 12.85 10.68 -9.25
C ALA A 57 11.78 9.63 -9.63
N PRO A 58 12.05 8.33 -9.48
CA PRO A 58 11.08 7.28 -9.82
C PRO A 58 10.01 7.14 -8.73
N LEU A 59 9.17 8.17 -8.59
CA LEU A 59 8.08 8.27 -7.62
C LEU A 59 6.73 8.00 -8.29
N SER A 60 5.89 7.24 -7.58
CA SER A 60 4.50 6.98 -7.95
C SER A 60 3.58 7.26 -6.77
N TRP A 61 2.30 7.47 -7.05
CA TRP A 61 1.27 7.69 -6.05
C TRP A 61 0.05 6.82 -6.36
N TYR A 62 -0.76 6.60 -5.34
CA TYR A 62 -2.04 5.92 -5.49
C TYR A 62 -3.09 6.44 -4.50
N PHE A 63 -4.34 6.19 -4.88
CA PHE A 63 -5.52 6.31 -4.04
C PHE A 63 -6.25 4.96 -4.04
N ALA A 64 -6.64 4.49 -2.87
CA ALA A 64 -7.28 3.21 -2.67
C ALA A 64 -8.48 3.31 -1.73
N GLY A 65 -9.30 2.28 -1.76
CA GLY A 65 -10.36 2.04 -0.78
C GLY A 65 -10.43 0.57 -0.44
N GLY A 66 -10.63 0.25 0.83
CA GLY A 66 -10.55 -1.12 1.32
C GLY A 66 -11.23 -1.33 2.65
N GLY A 67 -11.04 -2.52 3.18
CA GLY A 67 -11.51 -2.92 4.49
C GLY A 67 -10.41 -3.61 5.28
N TRP A 68 -10.58 -3.61 6.59
CA TRP A 68 -9.71 -4.30 7.54
C TRP A 68 -10.55 -5.06 8.55
N ALA A 69 -9.97 -6.10 9.13
CA ALA A 69 -10.53 -6.79 10.28
C ALA A 69 -9.39 -7.20 11.21
N GLY A 70 -9.57 -6.94 12.50
CA GLY A 70 -8.69 -7.41 13.56
C GLY A 70 -8.87 -8.90 13.82
N TRP A 71 -7.86 -9.53 14.43
CA TRP A 71 -7.99 -10.90 14.94
C TRP A 71 -8.80 -10.94 16.22
N ASP A 72 -8.48 -10.01 17.14
CA ASP A 72 -9.12 -9.84 18.45
C ASP A 72 -9.89 -8.51 18.55
N ASP A 73 -9.78 -7.65 17.53
CA ASP A 73 -10.49 -6.37 17.40
C ASP A 73 -11.57 -6.47 16.31
N GLY A 74 -12.41 -5.44 16.18
CA GLY A 74 -13.48 -5.43 15.18
C GLY A 74 -13.02 -5.17 13.73
N PHE A 75 -13.91 -4.56 12.94
CA PHE A 75 -13.71 -4.41 11.50
C PHE A 75 -14.14 -3.03 11.02
N GLY A 76 -13.59 -2.63 9.88
CA GLY A 76 -13.86 -1.31 9.34
C GLY A 76 -13.51 -1.15 7.88
N VAL A 77 -13.68 0.07 7.40
CA VAL A 77 -13.26 0.50 6.07
C VAL A 77 -12.15 1.53 6.17
N ARG A 78 -11.30 1.57 5.16
CA ARG A 78 -10.17 2.50 5.08
C ARG A 78 -10.01 3.08 3.68
N ALA A 79 -9.44 4.28 3.60
CA ALA A 79 -9.22 4.99 2.35
C ALA A 79 -7.75 5.42 2.17
N PRO A 80 -6.85 4.51 1.77
CA PRO A 80 -5.43 4.82 1.71
C PRO A 80 -5.04 5.79 0.60
N VAL A 81 -4.15 6.73 0.94
CA VAL A 81 -3.43 7.58 -0.01
C VAL A 81 -1.94 7.39 0.22
N GLY A 82 -1.23 6.92 -0.80
CA GLY A 82 0.17 6.53 -0.65
C GLY A 82 1.09 6.99 -1.78
N ILE A 83 2.37 6.97 -1.45
CA ILE A 83 3.50 7.27 -2.34
C ILE A 83 4.43 6.06 -2.32
N SER A 84 5.00 5.71 -3.47
CA SER A 84 6.03 4.67 -3.58
C SER A 84 7.25 5.20 -4.33
N TRP A 85 8.43 4.95 -3.77
CA TRP A 85 9.73 5.30 -4.33
C TRP A 85 10.47 4.03 -4.74
N TYR A 86 10.72 3.89 -6.04
CA TYR A 86 11.50 2.78 -6.59
C TYR A 86 13.00 3.10 -6.51
N PHE A 87 13.66 2.67 -5.43
CA PHE A 87 15.04 3.08 -5.11
C PHE A 87 16.11 2.12 -5.65
N ALA A 88 15.75 0.88 -5.98
CA ALA A 88 16.65 -0.11 -6.55
C ALA A 88 15.91 -1.07 -7.48
N LYS A 89 16.64 -1.86 -8.28
CA LYS A 89 16.02 -2.79 -9.22
C LYS A 89 15.13 -3.82 -8.48
N GLY A 90 13.84 -3.82 -8.79
CA GLY A 90 12.81 -4.63 -8.17
C GLY A 90 12.28 -4.08 -6.84
N TRP A 91 12.94 -3.09 -6.22
CA TRP A 91 12.60 -2.67 -4.86
C TRP A 91 11.92 -1.31 -4.82
N ASP A 92 10.81 -1.22 -4.08
CA ASP A 92 10.20 0.04 -3.68
C ASP A 92 10.01 0.18 -2.17
N LEU A 93 10.18 1.41 -1.69
CA LEU A 93 9.76 1.86 -0.37
C LEU A 93 8.43 2.59 -0.56
N TYR A 94 7.41 2.29 0.23
CA TYR A 94 6.15 3.01 0.20
C TYR A 94 5.75 3.52 1.57
N GLY A 95 4.98 4.60 1.57
CA GLY A 95 4.29 5.09 2.75
C GLY A 95 2.88 5.55 2.39
N GLN A 96 1.95 5.43 3.33
CA GLN A 96 0.56 5.85 3.15
C GLN A 96 -0.02 6.44 4.43
N VAL A 97 -1.03 7.28 4.25
CA VAL A 97 -1.96 7.71 5.29
C VAL A 97 -3.36 7.28 4.90
N GLN A 98 -4.19 6.93 5.88
CA GLN A 98 -5.51 6.39 5.61
C GLN A 98 -6.51 6.83 6.67
N PRO A 99 -7.57 7.54 6.30
CA PRO A 99 -8.77 7.63 7.12
C PRO A 99 -9.36 6.23 7.32
N VAL A 100 -9.78 5.95 8.55
CA VAL A 100 -10.38 4.68 8.94
C VAL A 100 -11.72 4.95 9.61
N ALA A 101 -12.73 4.21 9.20
CA ALA A 101 -14.01 4.11 9.89
C ALA A 101 -14.11 2.71 10.48
N ASP A 102 -14.08 2.65 11.81
CA ASP A 102 -14.23 1.46 12.63
C ASP A 102 -15.71 1.30 13.01
N PHE A 103 -16.22 0.08 12.89
CA PHE A 103 -17.61 -0.28 13.14
C PHE A 103 -17.80 -1.19 14.37
N ASP A 104 -16.76 -1.37 15.19
CA ASP A 104 -16.83 -2.18 16.41
C ASP A 104 -17.49 -1.45 17.58
N ASP A 105 -18.59 -2.04 18.11
CA ASP A 105 -19.51 -1.56 19.16
C ASP A 105 -20.12 -0.15 18.93
N ASP A 106 -19.31 0.84 18.60
CA ASP A 106 -19.66 2.22 18.25
C ASP A 106 -18.84 2.69 17.03
N PHE A 107 -19.44 3.53 16.19
CA PHE A 107 -18.71 4.13 15.06
C PHE A 107 -17.58 5.04 15.55
N LYS A 108 -16.33 4.73 15.14
CA LYS A 108 -15.15 5.56 15.44
C LYS A 108 -14.43 5.92 14.14
N PHE A 109 -13.96 7.15 14.06
CA PHE A 109 -13.17 7.64 12.94
C PHE A 109 -11.76 8.00 13.39
N SER A 110 -10.76 7.46 12.72
CA SER A 110 -9.34 7.73 12.98
C SER A 110 -8.57 8.00 11.68
N VAL A 111 -7.30 8.37 11.84
CA VAL A 111 -6.35 8.45 10.73
C VAL A 111 -5.14 7.64 11.12
N ASP A 112 -4.86 6.62 10.32
CA ASP A 112 -3.74 5.72 10.51
C ASP A 112 -2.70 5.94 9.40
N GLY A 113 -1.56 5.28 9.52
CA GLY A 113 -0.52 5.31 8.50
C GLY A 113 0.22 4.00 8.41
N ALA A 114 0.88 3.80 7.28
CA ALA A 114 1.72 2.64 7.07
C ALA A 114 2.99 2.99 6.29
N ILE A 115 4.05 2.21 6.53
CA ILE A 115 5.31 2.29 5.80
C ILE A 115 5.84 0.87 5.57
N GLY A 116 6.31 0.59 4.35
CA GLY A 116 6.79 -0.74 4.03
C GLY A 116 7.73 -0.78 2.84
N VAL A 117 8.42 -1.91 2.69
CA VAL A 117 9.35 -2.18 1.59
C VAL A 117 8.87 -3.41 0.83
N ARG A 118 8.90 -3.35 -0.51
CA ARG A 118 8.39 -4.40 -1.38
C ARG A 118 9.37 -4.72 -2.50
N TYR A 119 9.38 -5.99 -2.90
CA TYR A 119 10.05 -6.50 -4.09
C TYR A 119 9.02 -6.81 -5.18
N SER A 120 9.31 -6.39 -6.41
CA SER A 120 8.50 -6.55 -7.63
C SER A 120 9.10 -7.67 -8.48
N PHE A 121 8.27 -8.67 -8.83
CA PHE A 121 8.66 -9.83 -9.63
C PHE A 121 8.45 -9.62 -11.13
#